data_AF-A0A6P0JVA5-F1
#
_entry.id   AF-A0A6P0JVA5-F1
#
_cell.length_a   1.000
_cell.length_b   1.000
_cell.length_c   1.000
_cell.angle_alpha   90.00
_cell.angle_beta   90.00
_cell.angle_gamma   90.00
#
_symmetry.space_group_name_H-M   'P 1'
#
loop_
_entity.id
_entity.type
_entity.pdbx_description
1 polymer ?
#
loop_
_entity_poly.entity_id
_entity_poly.type
_entity_poly.pdbx_seq_one_letter_code
_entity_poly.pdbx_strand_id
1 'polypeptide(L)'
;TPARTITHASVLNTWKYANNNYHVEMKKTQKNIPSFGRAKEIAPESEFECFIITEKPLNFVKWIRLGKWSSKAKVTTQKLSPLRQREGIFSYPYPLNPLDVMFTHQVIRYDVINMPPVSLIRNVQLKGQYYEIKVEGQTRKLPACMEYRFN
;
A
#
# COMPACT_ATOMS: atom_id res chain seq x y z
N THR A 1 -2.39 3.27 6.76
CA THR A 1 -2.28 3.93 5.44
C THR A 1 -1.57 3.01 4.46
N PRO A 2 -1.71 3.19 3.14
CA PRO A 2 -0.92 2.46 2.16
C PRO A 2 0.58 2.65 2.40
N ALA A 3 1.38 1.61 2.13
CA ALA A 3 2.81 1.63 2.41
C ALA A 3 3.60 2.44 1.37
N ARG A 4 4.57 3.23 1.84
CA ARG A 4 5.58 3.89 1.04
C ARG A 4 6.79 2.97 0.91
N THR A 5 7.32 2.89 -0.31
CA THR A 5 8.58 2.21 -0.59
C THR A 5 9.77 2.99 -0.02
N ILE A 6 10.64 2.31 0.74
CA ILE A 6 11.97 2.83 1.11
C ILE A 6 12.98 2.34 0.07
N THR A 7 13.08 1.02 -0.08
CA THR A 7 13.90 0.34 -1.09
C THR A 7 13.05 -0.75 -1.76
N HIS A 8 13.16 -0.86 -3.08
CA HIS A 8 12.40 -1.88 -3.82
C HIS A 8 13.10 -2.23 -5.11
N ALA A 9 13.27 -3.53 -5.31
CA ALA A 9 13.57 -4.10 -6.61
C ALA A 9 12.44 -5.07 -6.98
N SER A 10 12.18 -5.22 -8.28
CA SER A 10 11.22 -6.21 -8.76
C SER A 10 11.70 -6.85 -10.05
N VAL A 11 11.41 -8.13 -10.22
CA VAL A 11 11.66 -8.88 -11.45
C VAL A 11 10.34 -9.18 -12.13
N LEU A 12 10.28 -8.97 -13.44
CA LEU A 12 9.10 -9.32 -14.23
C LEU A 12 9.32 -10.68 -14.89
N ASN A 13 8.74 -11.72 -14.31
CA ASN A 13 8.82 -13.08 -14.81
C ASN A 13 7.66 -13.33 -15.78
N THR A 14 7.98 -13.69 -17.02
CA THR A 14 6.98 -14.15 -18.00
C THR A 14 6.96 -15.66 -18.00
N TRP A 15 5.79 -16.25 -17.84
CA TRP A 15 5.63 -17.69 -17.76
C TRP A 15 4.54 -18.17 -18.73
N LYS A 16 4.74 -19.38 -19.25
CA LYS A 16 3.78 -20.09 -20.09
C LYS A 16 3.59 -21.47 -19.50
N TYR A 17 2.36 -21.88 -19.36
CA TYR A 17 2.01 -23.21 -18.91
C TYR A 17 2.53 -24.23 -19.93
N ALA A 18 3.49 -25.06 -19.51
CA ALA A 18 4.05 -26.09 -20.36
C ALA A 18 3.06 -27.26 -20.49
N ASN A 19 2.82 -27.70 -21.72
CA ASN A 19 2.12 -28.95 -21.99
C ASN A 19 3.14 -29.93 -22.57
N ASN A 20 3.45 -30.99 -21.83
CA ASN A 20 4.48 -31.97 -22.18
C ASN A 20 3.95 -33.14 -23.02
N ASN A 21 2.69 -33.09 -23.44
CA ASN A 21 2.10 -34.15 -24.26
C ASN A 21 2.69 -34.08 -25.67
N TYR A 22 3.31 -35.19 -26.11
CA TYR A 22 3.93 -35.34 -27.43
C TYR A 22 2.96 -35.18 -28.62
N HIS A 23 1.65 -35.33 -28.37
CA HIS A 23 0.59 -35.15 -29.36
C HIS A 23 -0.40 -34.10 -28.83
N VAL A 24 -0.36 -32.90 -29.40
CA VAL A 24 -1.23 -31.79 -28.99
C VAL A 24 -2.51 -31.82 -29.83
N GLU A 25 -3.55 -32.48 -29.33
CA GLU A 25 -4.91 -32.22 -29.78
C GLU A 25 -5.39 -30.91 -29.16
N MET A 26 -5.91 -29.97 -29.97
CA MET A 26 -6.52 -28.74 -29.47
C MET A 26 -7.84 -29.01 -28.75
N LYS A 27 -7.77 -29.54 -27.52
CA LYS A 27 -8.93 -29.66 -26.63
C LYS A 27 -9.12 -28.35 -25.88
N LYS A 28 -10.34 -27.81 -25.89
CA LYS A 28 -10.70 -26.69 -25.02
C LYS A 28 -10.50 -27.11 -23.56
N THR A 29 -9.65 -26.37 -22.84
CA THR A 29 -9.41 -26.60 -21.42
C THR A 29 -10.71 -26.40 -20.65
N GLN A 30 -11.19 -27.44 -19.94
CA GLN A 30 -12.44 -27.37 -19.17
C GLN A 30 -12.32 -26.51 -17.90
N LYS A 31 -11.08 -26.23 -17.45
CA LYS A 31 -10.79 -25.44 -16.25
C LYS A 31 -10.19 -24.10 -16.63
N ASN A 32 -10.57 -23.03 -15.93
CA ASN A 32 -9.98 -21.69 -16.06
C ASN A 32 -8.59 -21.66 -15.40
N ILE A 33 -7.63 -22.34 -16.04
CA ILE A 33 -6.22 -22.37 -15.63
C ILE A 33 -5.49 -21.35 -16.51
N PRO A 34 -4.80 -20.37 -15.90
CA PRO A 34 -4.07 -19.38 -16.68
C PRO A 34 -2.93 -20.07 -17.43
N SER A 35 -2.91 -19.93 -18.76
CA SER A 35 -1.99 -20.60 -19.68
C SER A 35 -0.75 -19.78 -20.03
N PHE A 36 -0.85 -18.45 -19.90
CA PHE A 36 0.24 -17.50 -20.12
C PHE A 36 0.03 -16.31 -19.20
N GLY A 37 1.11 -15.77 -18.65
CA GLY A 37 1.02 -14.62 -17.78
C GLY A 37 2.36 -13.98 -17.48
N ARG A 38 2.28 -12.85 -16.79
CA ARG A 38 3.43 -12.15 -16.22
C ARG A 38 3.23 -12.02 -14.72
N ALA A 39 4.30 -12.24 -13.97
CA ALA A 39 4.35 -12.02 -12.53
C ALA A 39 5.40 -10.95 -12.24
N LYS A 40 4.97 -9.82 -11.68
CA LYS A 40 5.88 -8.83 -11.13
C LYS A 40 6.19 -9.21 -9.70
N GLU A 41 7.35 -9.81 -9.51
CA GLU A 41 7.79 -10.32 -8.22
C GLU A 41 8.61 -9.25 -7.49
N ILE A 42 8.27 -9.00 -6.23
CA ILE A 42 9.03 -8.10 -5.37
C ILE A 42 10.28 -8.86 -4.91
N ALA A 43 11.45 -8.25 -5.10
CA ALA A 43 12.71 -8.85 -4.70
C ALA A 43 12.78 -9.02 -3.16
N PRO A 44 13.45 -10.07 -2.66
CA PRO A 44 13.77 -10.18 -1.24
C PRO A 44 14.40 -8.90 -0.70
N GLU A 45 14.20 -8.64 0.59
CA GLU A 45 14.77 -7.47 1.29
C GLU A 45 14.24 -6.10 0.83
N SER A 46 13.20 -6.06 -0.01
CA SER A 46 12.48 -4.81 -0.28
C SER A 46 11.83 -4.28 1.00
N GLU A 47 12.06 -3.00 1.31
CA GLU A 47 11.59 -2.36 2.54
C GLU A 47 10.47 -1.35 2.26
N PHE A 48 9.44 -1.41 3.10
CA PHE A 48 8.29 -0.54 3.04
C PHE A 48 7.95 -0.04 4.44
N GLU A 49 7.44 1.17 4.51
CA GLU A 49 6.95 1.78 5.74
C GLU A 49 5.51 2.27 5.58
N CYS A 50 4.75 2.17 6.65
CA CYS A 50 3.40 2.71 6.72
C CYS A 50 3.11 3.22 8.12
N PHE A 51 2.06 4.03 8.22
CA PHE A 51 1.57 4.49 9.50
C PHE A 51 0.31 3.72 9.88
N ILE A 52 0.25 3.32 11.14
CA ILE A 52 -0.88 2.65 11.75
C ILE A 52 -1.40 3.58 12.85
N ILE A 53 -2.66 4.00 12.71
CA ILE A 53 -3.38 4.81 13.67
C ILE A 53 -4.41 3.87 14.30
N THR A 54 -4.42 3.78 15.62
CA THR A 54 -5.32 2.90 16.37
C THR A 54 -5.74 3.59 17.66
N GLU A 55 -7.00 3.42 18.02
CA GLU A 55 -7.54 3.92 19.30
C GLU A 55 -6.99 3.11 20.48
N LYS A 56 -6.84 1.79 20.29
CA LYS A 56 -6.36 0.86 21.32
C LYS A 56 -4.97 0.34 20.96
N PRO A 57 -4.06 0.14 21.92
CA PRO A 57 -2.76 -0.48 21.67
C PRO A 57 -2.93 -1.84 20.97
N LEU A 58 -2.18 -2.04 19.89
CA LEU A 58 -2.17 -3.29 19.12
C LEU A 58 -0.84 -4.02 19.33
N ASN A 59 -0.91 -5.33 19.47
CA ASN A 59 0.26 -6.20 19.45
C ASN A 59 0.49 -6.67 18.01
N PHE A 60 1.70 -6.46 17.50
CA PHE A 60 2.06 -6.85 16.15
C PHE A 60 2.84 -8.16 16.15
N VAL A 61 2.49 -9.05 15.22
CA VAL A 61 3.25 -10.28 14.96
C VAL A 61 4.51 -9.96 14.16
N LYS A 62 5.58 -10.73 14.39
CA LYS A 62 6.86 -10.53 13.70
C LYS A 62 6.81 -10.80 12.19
N TRP A 63 5.88 -11.66 11.75
CA TRP A 63 5.78 -12.07 10.35
C TRP A 63 4.34 -12.02 9.87
N ILE A 64 4.13 -11.42 8.70
CA ILE A 64 2.83 -11.38 8.01
C ILE A 64 2.97 -11.96 6.61
N ARG A 65 1.84 -12.35 6.01
CA ARG A 65 1.77 -12.76 4.61
C ARG A 65 1.31 -11.59 3.75
N LEU A 66 1.99 -11.35 2.65
CA LEU A 66 1.67 -10.30 1.69
C LEU A 66 1.33 -10.89 0.32
N GLY A 67 0.35 -10.25 -0.34
CA GLY A 67 0.07 -10.42 -1.75
C GLY A 67 -0.47 -11.79 -2.18
N LYS A 68 -0.58 -11.93 -3.49
CA LYS A 68 -0.90 -13.19 -4.16
C LYS A 68 0.34 -14.09 -4.05
N TRP A 69 0.16 -15.34 -3.61
CA TRP A 69 1.21 -16.32 -3.27
C TRP A 69 1.80 -16.26 -1.85
N SER A 70 1.22 -15.45 -0.95
CA SER A 70 1.50 -15.53 0.50
C SER A 70 2.98 -15.33 0.88
N SER A 71 3.67 -14.41 0.22
CA SER A 71 5.06 -14.07 0.54
C SER A 71 5.18 -13.61 2.00
N LYS A 72 6.25 -14.02 2.70
CA LYS A 72 6.48 -13.63 4.10
C LYS A 72 7.15 -12.26 4.16
N ALA A 73 6.66 -11.39 5.03
CA ALA A 73 7.28 -10.11 5.33
C ALA A 73 7.49 -9.97 6.84
N LYS A 74 8.67 -9.48 7.22
CA LYS A 74 8.99 -9.17 8.62
C LYS A 74 8.36 -7.83 8.97
N VAL A 75 7.72 -7.76 10.13
CA VAL A 75 7.14 -6.51 10.65
C VAL A 75 8.01 -6.01 11.79
N THR A 76 8.44 -4.76 11.69
CA THR A 76 9.09 -4.00 12.75
C THR A 76 8.20 -2.80 13.04
N THR A 77 7.92 -2.54 14.32
CA THR A 77 7.04 -1.44 14.72
C THR A 77 7.73 -0.52 15.69
N GLN A 78 7.54 0.78 15.50
CA GLN A 78 7.99 1.82 16.41
C GLN A 78 6.78 2.61 16.90
N LYS A 79 6.62 2.76 18.22
CA LYS A 79 5.57 3.61 18.78
C LYS A 79 5.99 5.08 18.64
N LEU A 80 5.09 5.89 18.09
CA LEU A 80 5.32 7.31 17.87
C LEU A 80 4.52 8.13 18.90
N SER A 81 5.19 9.10 19.52
CA SER A 81 4.60 10.05 20.48
C SER A 81 5.44 11.34 20.52
N PRO A 82 4.87 12.51 20.82
CA PRO A 82 3.46 12.80 21.09
C PRO A 82 2.63 12.97 19.81
N LEU A 83 1.32 12.69 19.89
CA LEU A 83 0.35 12.96 18.84
C LEU A 83 -0.35 14.28 19.18
N ARG A 84 -0.10 15.35 18.41
CA ARG A 84 -0.84 16.61 18.57
C ARG A 84 -1.80 16.78 17.41
N GLN A 85 -3.09 16.88 17.70
CA GLN A 85 -4.09 17.17 16.68
C GLN A 85 -4.14 18.68 16.41
N ARG A 86 -4.14 19.04 15.15
CA ARG A 86 -4.25 20.41 14.66
C ARG A 86 -5.16 20.45 13.43
N GLU A 87 -5.52 21.64 13.02
CA GLU A 87 -6.28 21.88 11.79
C GLU A 87 -5.56 22.90 10.91
N GLY A 88 -5.69 22.75 9.59
CA GLY A 88 -5.16 23.70 8.63
C GLY A 88 -4.74 23.06 7.33
N ILE A 89 -3.91 23.76 6.57
CA ILE A 89 -3.34 23.28 5.30
C ILE A 89 -2.01 22.58 5.58
N PHE A 90 -1.84 21.39 5.01
CA PHE A 90 -0.62 20.60 5.17
C PHE A 90 -0.32 19.73 3.95
N SER A 91 0.93 19.27 3.87
CA SER A 91 1.39 18.35 2.83
C SER A 91 1.67 16.98 3.43
N TYR A 92 1.23 15.93 2.75
CA TYR A 92 1.45 14.54 3.10
C TYR A 92 2.12 13.81 1.92
N PRO A 93 3.40 13.40 2.04
CA PRO A 93 4.16 12.87 0.91
C PRO A 93 3.89 11.39 0.61
N TYR A 94 3.24 10.66 1.51
CA TYR A 94 3.05 9.21 1.37
C TYR A 94 1.81 8.91 0.53
N PRO A 95 1.71 7.70 -0.03
CA PRO A 95 0.51 7.27 -0.73
C PRO A 95 -0.71 7.26 0.21
N LEU A 96 -1.83 7.76 -0.30
CA LEU A 96 -3.15 7.72 0.32
C LEU A 96 -4.15 7.14 -0.66
N ASN A 97 -5.10 6.40 -0.11
CA ASN A 97 -6.30 6.05 -0.85
C ASN A 97 -7.22 7.30 -0.88
N PRO A 98 -7.63 7.80 -2.05
CA PRO A 98 -8.49 8.98 -2.15
C PRO A 98 -9.77 8.87 -1.32
N LEU A 99 -10.34 7.65 -1.25
CA LEU A 99 -11.58 7.38 -0.51
C LEU A 99 -11.42 7.60 1.00
N ASP A 100 -10.22 7.45 1.56
CA ASP A 100 -9.96 7.60 2.99
C ASP A 100 -10.03 9.07 3.45
N VAL A 101 -9.81 10.01 2.52
CA VAL A 101 -9.66 11.45 2.83
C VAL A 101 -10.69 12.34 2.15
N MET A 102 -11.33 11.90 1.08
CA MET A 102 -12.20 12.76 0.26
C MET A 102 -13.41 13.35 1.02
N PHE A 103 -13.88 12.67 2.07
CA PHE A 103 -15.04 13.12 2.85
C PHE A 103 -14.66 13.93 4.09
N THR A 104 -13.40 13.84 4.53
CA THR A 104 -12.93 14.47 5.77
C THR A 104 -11.94 15.60 5.53
N HIS A 105 -11.36 15.66 4.33
CA HIS A 105 -10.39 16.67 3.92
C HIS A 105 -10.74 17.23 2.55
N GLN A 106 -10.43 18.51 2.35
CA GLN A 106 -10.39 19.10 1.02
C GLN A 106 -9.02 18.79 0.39
N VAL A 107 -9.02 18.06 -0.73
CA VAL A 107 -7.82 17.77 -1.51
C VAL A 107 -7.51 18.94 -2.45
N ILE A 108 -6.36 19.60 -2.26
CA ILE A 108 -5.95 20.80 -3.02
C ILE A 108 -5.06 20.44 -4.21
N ARG A 109 -4.03 19.60 -3.99
CA ARG A 109 -3.05 19.19 -4.99
C ARG A 109 -2.60 17.76 -4.72
N TYR A 110 -2.30 16.98 -5.74
CA TYR A 110 -1.75 15.63 -5.61
C TYR A 110 -1.08 15.16 -6.90
N ASP A 111 -0.21 14.16 -6.76
CA ASP A 111 0.24 13.31 -7.87
C ASP A 111 -0.52 11.97 -7.81
N VAL A 112 -0.74 11.34 -8.97
CA VAL A 112 -1.42 10.05 -9.06
C VAL A 112 -0.41 8.90 -9.20
N ILE A 113 -0.60 7.84 -8.42
CA ILE A 113 0.04 6.54 -8.61
C ILE A 113 -0.98 5.63 -9.30
N ASN A 114 -0.80 5.42 -10.60
CA ASN A 114 -1.68 4.57 -11.39
C ASN A 114 -1.40 3.09 -11.09
N MET A 115 -2.38 2.42 -10.48
CA MET A 115 -2.36 0.97 -10.35
C MET A 115 -3.78 0.39 -10.25
N PRO A 116 -4.08 -0.74 -10.90
CA PRO A 116 -5.34 -1.46 -10.70
C PRO A 116 -5.41 -2.12 -9.32
N PRO A 117 -6.59 -2.25 -8.68
CA PRO A 117 -7.89 -1.76 -9.13
C PRO A 117 -8.18 -0.29 -8.75
N VAL A 118 -7.44 0.28 -7.79
CA VAL A 118 -7.66 1.65 -7.31
C VAL A 118 -6.33 2.41 -7.32
N SER A 119 -6.30 3.51 -8.07
CA SER A 119 -5.16 4.43 -8.07
C SER A 119 -5.03 5.14 -6.72
N LEU A 120 -3.80 5.33 -6.26
CA LEU A 120 -3.52 6.10 -5.06
C LEU A 120 -3.11 7.53 -5.42
N ILE A 121 -3.20 8.43 -4.45
CA ILE A 121 -2.65 9.79 -4.55
C ILE A 121 -1.43 9.92 -3.64
N ARG A 122 -0.43 10.69 -4.04
CA ARG A 122 0.78 10.99 -3.24
C ARG A 122 1.13 12.47 -3.33
N ASN A 123 2.07 12.91 -2.50
CA ASN A 123 2.48 14.32 -2.43
C ASN A 123 1.28 15.26 -2.30
N VAL A 124 0.32 14.86 -1.46
CA VAL A 124 -0.99 15.48 -1.38
C VAL A 124 -0.93 16.72 -0.52
N GLN A 125 -1.50 17.82 -0.99
CA GLN A 125 -1.83 18.99 -0.18
C GLN A 125 -3.29 18.90 0.24
N LEU A 126 -3.53 18.89 1.54
CA LEU A 126 -4.83 18.73 2.16
C LEU A 126 -5.15 19.95 3.02
N LYS A 127 -6.45 20.27 3.14
CA LYS A 127 -6.98 21.13 4.20
C LYS A 127 -7.92 20.31 5.07
N GLY A 128 -7.65 20.28 6.38
CA GLY A 128 -8.42 19.54 7.36
C GLY A 128 -7.63 19.28 8.63
N GLN A 129 -8.05 18.27 9.40
CA GLN A 129 -7.42 17.92 10.67
C GLN A 129 -6.23 16.98 10.45
N TYR A 130 -5.13 17.22 11.15
CA TYR A 130 -3.93 16.40 11.06
C TYR A 130 -3.30 16.17 12.42
N TYR A 131 -2.58 15.06 12.51
CA TYR A 131 -1.68 14.77 13.61
C TYR A 131 -0.27 15.23 13.29
N GLU A 132 0.34 15.99 14.19
CA GLU A 132 1.78 16.21 14.20
C GLU A 132 2.49 15.11 14.97
N ILE A 133 3.44 14.45 14.32
CA ILE A 133 4.29 13.42 14.89
C ILE A 133 5.76 13.74 14.63
N LYS A 134 6.65 13.21 15.46
CA LYS A 134 8.10 13.23 15.19
C LYS A 134 8.54 11.85 14.71
N VAL A 135 9.14 11.81 13.52
CA VAL A 135 9.75 10.62 12.93
C VAL A 135 11.20 10.98 12.63
N GLU A 136 12.16 10.28 13.23
CA GLU A 136 13.60 10.50 13.00
C GLU A 136 14.04 11.97 13.21
N GLY A 137 13.47 12.63 14.22
CA GLY A 137 13.74 14.04 14.53
C GLY A 137 13.02 15.06 13.64
N GLN A 138 12.33 14.62 12.58
CA GLN A 138 11.55 15.49 11.69
C GLN A 138 10.07 15.49 12.06
N THR A 139 9.48 16.69 12.12
CA THR A 139 8.02 16.82 12.31
C THR A 139 7.31 16.46 11.01
N ARG A 140 6.41 15.48 11.08
CA ARG A 140 5.55 15.04 9.98
C ARG A 140 4.09 15.28 10.35
N LYS A 141 3.28 15.58 9.34
CA LYS A 141 1.83 15.81 9.47
C LYS A 141 1.09 14.66 8.82
N LEU A 142 0.23 13.97 9.57
CA LEU A 142 -0.57 12.83 9.09
C LEU A 142 -2.04 13.24 9.07
N PRO A 143 -2.83 12.92 8.03
CA PRO A 143 -4.26 13.16 8.05
C PRO A 143 -4.91 12.44 9.25
N ALA A 144 -5.70 13.18 10.02
CA ALA A 144 -6.50 12.63 11.11
C ALA A 144 -7.90 12.27 10.59
N CYS A 145 -8.71 11.56 11.38
CA CYS A 145 -10.11 11.30 11.04
C CYS A 145 -10.31 10.75 9.60
N MET A 146 -9.38 9.92 9.12
CA MET A 146 -9.54 9.24 7.84
C MET A 146 -10.64 8.21 7.98
N GLU A 147 -11.54 8.16 7.01
CA GLU A 147 -12.69 7.26 7.04
C GLU A 147 -12.87 6.60 5.69
N TYR A 148 -12.93 5.27 5.70
CA TYR A 148 -13.17 4.49 4.50
C TYR A 148 -14.66 4.13 4.42
N ARG A 149 -15.37 4.72 3.46
CA ARG A 149 -16.79 4.46 3.21
C ARG A 149 -16.99 3.78 1.86
N PHE A 150 -17.75 2.68 1.87
CA PHE A 150 -18.39 2.13 0.67
C PHE A 150 -19.86 2.57 0.70
N ASN A 151 -20.32 3.22 -0.37
CA ASN A 151 -21.75 3.39 -0.63
C ASN A 151 -22.25 2.23 -1.48
#